data_AF-A0A0R3BJ41-F1
#
_entry.id   AF-A0A0R3BJ41-F1
#
_cell.length_a   1.000
_cell.length_b   1.000
_cell.length_c   1.000
_cell.angle_alpha   90.00
_cell.angle_beta   90.00
_cell.angle_gamma   90.00
#
_symmetry.space_group_name_H-M   'P 1'
#
loop_
_entity.id
_entity.type
_entity.pdbx_description
1 polymer ?
#
loop_
_entity_poly.entity_id
_entity_poly.type
_entity_poly.pdbx_seq_one_letter_code
_entity_poly.pdbx_strand_id
1 'polypeptide(L)' 'MEFGEMAILEHSRSADVFADTPVTCLELPLDSFADYRRLHPETSLKIMRNLAAILARRLVLANAKVDLLSAY' A
#
# COMPACT_ATOMS: atom_id res chain seq x y z
N MET A 1 -1.12 -9.32 5.64
CA MET A 1 -0.17 -8.23 5.41
C MET A 1 -0.40 -7.73 3.99
N GLU A 2 -0.70 -6.46 3.84
CA GLU A 2 -0.91 -5.77 2.56
C GLU A 2 0.39 -5.07 2.09
N PHE A 3 0.68 -5.15 0.80
CA PHE A 3 1.84 -4.51 0.18
C PHE A 3 1.53 -4.19 -1.29
N GLY A 4 2.38 -3.37 -1.93
CA GLY A 4 2.19 -2.95 -3.32
C GLY A 4 1.20 -1.81 -3.49
N GLU A 5 0.69 -1.24 -2.39
CA GLU A 5 -0.25 -0.13 -2.39
C GLU A 5 0.31 1.14 -3.03
N MET A 6 1.64 1.31 -2.98
CA MET A 6 2.32 2.46 -3.58
C MET A 6 2.15 2.52 -5.10
N ALA A 7 1.87 1.39 -5.75
CA ALA A 7 1.60 1.35 -7.19
C ALA A 7 0.31 2.10 -7.59
N ILE A 8 -0.57 2.44 -6.63
CA ILE A 8 -1.74 3.29 -6.86
C ILE A 8 -1.34 4.78 -6.93
N LEU A 9 -0.24 5.16 -6.28
CA LEU A 9 0.21 6.55 -6.16
C LEU A 9 1.38 6.87 -7.11
N GLU A 10 2.27 5.90 -7.33
CA GLU A 10 3.50 6.05 -8.10
C GLU A 10 3.60 5.00 -9.20
N HIS A 11 4.33 5.33 -10.28
CA HIS A 11 4.54 4.41 -11.40
C HIS A 11 5.63 3.35 -11.14
N SER A 12 6.55 3.60 -10.22
CA SER A 12 7.68 2.70 -9.92
C SER A 12 7.47 1.91 -8.63
N ARG A 13 7.97 0.67 -8.59
CA ARG A 13 8.01 -0.11 -7.34
C ARG A 13 8.98 0.55 -6.37
N SER A 14 8.50 0.85 -5.16
CA SER A 14 9.31 1.48 -4.10
C SER A 14 10.21 0.48 -3.37
N ALA A 15 9.88 -0.81 -3.40
CA ALA A 15 10.64 -1.87 -2.76
C ALA A 15 10.33 -3.24 -3.39
N ASP A 16 11.25 -4.17 -3.21
CA ASP A 16 11.04 -5.58 -3.48
C ASP A 16 10.38 -6.27 -2.28
N VAL A 17 9.54 -7.27 -2.55
CA VAL A 17 8.88 -8.09 -1.54
C VAL A 17 9.20 -9.55 -1.82
N PHE A 18 9.80 -10.21 -0.83
CA PHE A 18 10.18 -11.61 -0.89
C PHE A 18 9.39 -12.40 0.15
N ALA A 19 9.03 -13.63 -0.20
CA ALA A 19 8.37 -14.55 0.73
C ALA A 19 9.40 -15.54 1.26
N ASP A 20 9.71 -15.45 2.56
CA ASP A 20 10.63 -16.37 3.23
C ASP A 20 10.02 -17.79 3.39
N THR A 21 8.69 -17.88 3.30
CA THR A 21 7.91 -19.12 3.37
C THR A 21 6.89 -19.18 2.24
N PRO A 22 6.32 -20.36 1.93
CA PRO A 22 5.21 -20.45 0.99
C PRO A 22 4.02 -19.60 1.45
N VAL A 23 3.61 -18.64 0.62
CA VAL A 23 2.47 -17.75 0.88
C VAL A 23 1.53 -17.72 -0.32
N THR A 24 0.23 -17.57 -0.05
CA THR A 24 -0.79 -17.30 -1.08
C THR A 24 -1.27 -15.87 -0.90
N CYS A 25 -1.22 -15.09 -1.97
CA CYS A 25 -1.67 -13.70 -1.99
C CYS A 25 -2.96 -13.57 -2.82
N LEU A 26 -3.84 -12.67 -2.38
CA LEU A 26 -4.92 -12.17 -3.22
C LEU A 26 -4.39 -10.93 -3.95
N GLU A 27 -4.39 -10.99 -5.28
CA GLU A 27 -3.94 -9.88 -6.11
C GLU A 27 -5.12 -9.01 -6.55
N LEU A 28 -4.93 -7.69 -6.50
CA LEU A 28 -5.86 -6.71 -7.05
C LEU A 28 -5.15 -5.96 -8.19
N PRO A 29 -5.40 -6.32 -9.46
CA PRO A 29 -4.83 -5.61 -10.59
C PRO A 29 -5.28 -4.15 -10.62
N LEU A 30 -4.38 -3.22 -10.97
CA LEU A 30 -4.67 -1.79 -11.02
C LEU A 30 -5.78 -1.45 -12.02
N ASP A 31 -5.78 -2.12 -13.19
CA ASP A 31 -6.82 -1.92 -14.20
C ASP A 31 -8.19 -2.37 -13.70
N SER A 32 -8.26 -3.52 -13.03
CA SER A 32 -9.49 -4.00 -12.41
C SER A 32 -9.98 -3.06 -11.31
N PHE A 33 -9.07 -2.46 -10.53
CA PHE A 33 -9.45 -1.45 -9.54
C PHE A 33 -9.93 -0.14 -10.20
N ALA A 34 -9.31 0.26 -11.32
CA ALA A 34 -9.74 1.43 -12.09
C ALA A 34 -11.15 1.24 -12.67
N ASP A 35 -11.44 0.04 -13.18
CA ASP A 35 -12.78 -0.36 -13.65
C ASP A 35 -13.80 -0.35 -12.51
N TYR A 36 -13.44 -0.95 -11.38
CA TYR A 36 -14.27 -1.00 -10.19
C TYR A 36 -14.63 0.41 -9.68
N ARG A 37 -13.67 1.34 -9.68
CA ARG A 37 -13.90 2.74 -9.29
C ARG A 37 -14.95 3.43 -10.16
N ARG A 38 -15.01 3.11 -11.45
CA ARG A 38 -16.01 3.65 -12.38
C ARG A 38 -17.41 3.13 -12.06
N LEU A 39 -17.51 1.86 -11.67
CA LEU A 39 -18.79 1.20 -11.35
C LEU A 39 -19.29 1.52 -9.93
N HIS A 40 -18.37 1.71 -8.97
CA HIS A 40 -18.69 1.86 -7.55
C HIS A 40 -17.88 3.01 -6.90
N PRO A 41 -18.17 4.27 -7.27
CA PRO A 41 -17.37 5.42 -6.83
C PRO A 41 -17.35 5.60 -5.30
N GLU A 42 -18.49 5.47 -4.62
CA GLU A 42 -18.55 5.61 -3.16
C GLU A 42 -17.75 4.54 -2.41
N THR A 43 -17.82 3.29 -2.88
CA THR A 43 -17.06 2.19 -2.27
C THR A 43 -15.58 2.37 -2.54
N SER A 44 -15.20 2.78 -3.74
CA SER A 44 -13.80 3.07 -4.07
C SER A 44 -13.20 4.16 -3.19
N LEU A 45 -13.99 5.20 -2.86
CA LEU A 45 -13.54 6.27 -1.96
C LEU A 45 -13.27 5.75 -0.55
N LYS A 46 -14.13 4.85 -0.04
CA LYS A 46 -13.91 4.19 1.25
C LYS A 46 -12.62 3.34 1.24
N ILE A 47 -12.38 2.60 0.16
CA ILE A 47 -11.14 1.81 -0.01
C ILE A 47 -9.92 2.73 0.01
N MET A 48 -9.92 3.81 -0.79
CA MET A 48 -8.83 4.77 -0.83
C MET A 48 -8.59 5.45 0.52
N ARG A 49 -9.64 5.79 1.28
CA ARG A 49 -9.51 6.37 2.62
C ARG A 49 -8.83 5.40 3.60
N ASN A 50 -9.20 4.13 3.54
CA ASN A 50 -8.58 3.10 4.38
C ASN A 50 -7.11 2.90 4.01
N LEU A 51 -6.80 2.88 2.71
CA LEU A 51 -5.43 2.77 2.21
C LEU A 51 -4.56 3.95 2.66
N ALA A 52 -5.06 5.19 2.52
CA ALA A 52 -4.37 6.38 2.98
C ALA A 52 -4.09 6.34 4.49
N ALA A 53 -5.03 5.86 5.29
CA ALA A 53 -4.83 5.71 6.73
C ALA A 53 -3.76 4.66 7.08
N ILE A 54 -3.67 3.57 6.31
CA ILE A 54 -2.61 2.56 6.46
C ILE A 54 -1.24 3.17 6.13
N LEU A 55 -1.14 3.86 4.99
CA LEU A 55 0.09 4.52 4.54
C LEU A 55 0.57 5.57 5.55
N ALA A 56 -0.33 6.42 6.06
CA ALA A 56 0.02 7.43 7.06
C ALA A 56 0.60 6.80 8.33
N ARG A 57 0.00 5.71 8.83
CA ARG A 57 0.53 4.98 10.00
C ARG A 57 1.90 4.38 9.72
N ARG A 58 2.09 3.76 8.55
CA ARG A 58 3.38 3.17 8.16
C ARG A 58 4.47 4.22 8.05
N LEU A 59 4.16 5.39 7.50
CA LEU A 59 5.10 6.51 7.40
C LEU A 59 5.57 6.99 8.78
N VAL A 60 4.64 7.19 9.73
CA VAL A 60 4.99 7.61 11.10
C VAL A 60 5.92 6.59 11.77
N LEU A 61 5.62 5.30 11.63
CA LEU A 61 6.46 4.23 12.20
C LEU A 61 7.83 4.16 11.52
N ALA A 62 7.87 4.30 10.20
CA ALA A 62 9.12 4.30 9.43
C ALA A 62 10.02 5.47 9.84
N ASN A 63 9.47 6.68 9.94
CA ASN A 63 10.21 7.86 10.37
C ASN A 63 10.76 7.71 11.79
N ALA A 64 9.93 7.26 12.74
CA ALA A 64 10.38 7.01 14.11
C ALA A 64 11.54 5.99 14.18
N LYS A 65 11.52 4.97 13.32
CA LYS A 65 12.60 3.98 13.22
C LYS A 65 13.86 4.58 12.60
N VAL A 66 13.73 5.39 11.55
CA VAL A 66 14.86 6.09 10.94
C VAL A 66 15.49 7.04 11.95
N ASP A 67 14.70 7.86 12.64
CA ASP A 67 15.17 8.81 13.65
C ASP A 67 15.97 8.11 14.75
N LEU A 68 15.48 6.98 15.25
CA LEU A 68 16.18 6.15 16.25
C LEU A 68 17.56 5.69 15.75
N LEU A 69 17.65 5.31 14.47
CA LEU A 69 18.87 4.77 13.86
C LEU A 69 19.85 5.87 13.41
N SER A 70 19.36 7.08 13.15
CA SER A 70 20.17 8.24 12.75
C SER A 70 20.60 9.13 13.92
N ALA A 71 20.12 8.87 15.14
CA ALA A 71 20.46 9.63 16.34
C ALA A 71 21.85 9.30 16.93
N TYR A 72 22.73 8.66 16.16
CA TYR A 72 24.10 8.29 16.56
C TYR A 72 25.14 8.86 15.60
#